data_AF-A0A6N2ZPX4-F1
#
_entry.id   AF-A0A6N2ZPX4-F1
#
_cell.length_a   1.000
_cell.length_b   1.000
_cell.length_c   1.000
_cell.angle_alpha   90.00
_cell.angle_beta   90.00
_cell.angle_gamma   90.00
#
_symmetry.space_group_name_H-M   'P 1'
#
loop_
_entity.id
_entity.type
_entity.pdbx_description
1 polymer ?
#
loop_
_entity_poly.entity_id
_entity_poly.type
_entity_poly.pdbx_seq_one_letter_code
_entity_poly.pdbx_strand_id
1 'polypeptide(L)'
;MNEKEWLDYFETINNRKPTEEEIQQAKANGEFISQEAKDEGVNPQQAQLSDQVTQAVSQVAPAKTGLSKKAKIIIASVVGAIVLVALSFGGYAFMHLQSGKIPEGTYLLETYRFYHKDKKKMVDGMESFKESGLEAHDFVKVKGNNVKFYFYTLAGGNNLVDFTDYDTDEAYRPDAWSRTLKPNMSLSEYSKVIDQAVDNQYKISEYRTQADNDESKKIYVKSYKESLEETVRYKVKGDRLIVTTYNKKGKLIEERSFKRLSGDDVKKLDYDYERDVRVDKKRFQN
;
A
#
# COMPACT_ATOMS: atom_id res chain seq x y z
N MET A 1 16.78 17.85 -3.62
CA MET A 1 16.19 17.20 -4.80
C MET A 1 16.46 18.06 -6.02
N ASN A 2 16.35 17.53 -7.24
CA ASN A 2 16.39 18.37 -8.44
C ASN A 2 15.01 19.01 -8.70
N GLU A 3 14.96 20.03 -9.55
CA GLU A 3 13.73 20.79 -9.83
C GLU A 3 12.58 19.90 -10.34
N LYS A 4 12.89 18.90 -11.17
CA LYS A 4 11.90 17.97 -11.72
C LYS A 4 11.28 17.09 -10.63
N GLU A 5 12.10 16.55 -9.74
CA GLU A 5 11.64 15.76 -8.58
C GLU A 5 10.77 16.60 -7.64
N TRP A 6 11.12 17.87 -7.45
CA TRP A 6 10.35 18.79 -6.61
C TRP A 6 8.99 19.10 -7.23
N LEU A 7 8.93 19.35 -8.54
CA LEU A 7 7.67 19.58 -9.26
C LEU A 7 6.74 18.36 -9.20
N ASP A 8 7.28 17.15 -9.42
CA ASP A 8 6.50 15.90 -9.37
C ASP A 8 5.97 15.60 -7.97
N TYR A 9 6.79 15.84 -6.94
CA TYR A 9 6.37 15.76 -5.55
C TYR A 9 5.26 16.78 -5.25
N PHE A 10 5.42 18.03 -5.68
CA PHE A 10 4.42 19.08 -5.47
C PHE A 10 3.08 18.72 -6.11
N GLU A 11 3.09 18.25 -7.36
CA GLU A 11 1.88 17.86 -8.09
C GLU A 11 1.20 16.64 -7.45
N THR A 12 1.98 15.65 -7.00
CA THR A 12 1.45 14.45 -6.33
C THR A 12 0.75 14.78 -5.01
N ILE A 13 1.29 15.70 -4.23
CA ILE A 13 0.74 16.06 -2.91
C ILE A 13 -0.45 17.01 -3.03
N ASN A 14 -0.38 17.99 -3.94
CA ASN A 14 -1.37 19.05 -4.03
C ASN A 14 -2.42 18.83 -5.14
N ASN A 15 -2.24 17.80 -5.97
CA ASN A 15 -3.08 17.49 -7.13
C ASN A 15 -3.27 18.71 -8.06
N ARG A 16 -2.24 19.56 -8.16
CA ARG A 16 -2.15 20.74 -9.03
C ARG A 16 -0.70 21.11 -9.30
N LYS A 17 -0.46 21.83 -10.39
CA LYS A 17 0.86 22.43 -10.69
C LYS A 17 1.19 23.54 -9.69
N PRO A 18 2.48 23.70 -9.32
CA PRO A 18 2.92 24.84 -8.50
C PRO A 18 2.82 26.15 -9.28
N THR A 19 2.59 27.26 -8.57
CA THR A 19 2.66 28.61 -9.15
C THR A 19 4.10 29.09 -9.23
N GLU A 20 4.36 30.13 -10.03
CA GLU A 20 5.71 30.70 -10.20
C GLU A 20 6.27 31.20 -8.86
N GLU A 21 5.41 31.75 -8.00
CA GLU A 21 5.79 32.19 -6.66
C GLU A 21 6.22 31.01 -5.77
N GLU A 22 5.54 29.86 -5.88
CA GLU A 22 5.87 28.66 -5.12
C GLU A 22 7.20 28.05 -5.59
N ILE A 23 7.47 28.11 -6.90
CA ILE A 23 8.76 27.69 -7.49
C ILE A 23 9.88 28.61 -7.00
N GLN A 24 9.69 29.94 -7.06
CA GLN A 24 10.69 30.90 -6.60
C GLN A 24 10.93 30.80 -5.09
N GLN A 25 9.88 30.55 -4.32
CA GLN A 25 9.98 30.34 -2.87
C GLN A 25 10.75 29.06 -2.54
N ALA A 26 10.45 27.95 -3.24
CA ALA A 26 11.17 26.69 -3.06
C ALA A 26 12.64 26.78 -3.50
N LYS A 27 12.93 27.56 -4.54
CA LYS A 27 14.30 27.89 -4.96
C LYS A 27 15.02 28.75 -3.91
N ALA A 28 14.36 29.76 -3.35
CA ALA A 28 14.92 30.61 -2.30
C ALA A 28 15.15 29.86 -0.98
N ASN A 29 14.31 28.86 -0.69
CA ASN A 29 14.43 27.98 0.47
C ASN A 29 15.44 26.82 0.26
N GLY A 30 15.98 26.65 -0.95
CA GLY A 30 16.91 25.58 -1.29
C GLY A 30 16.28 24.18 -1.29
N GLU A 31 14.96 24.07 -1.48
CA GLU A 31 14.23 22.80 -1.51
C GLU A 31 14.65 21.94 -2.71
N PHE A 32 15.04 22.60 -3.80
CA PHE A 32 15.71 21.96 -4.92
C PHE A 32 16.89 22.78 -5.41
N ILE A 33 17.82 22.10 -6.07
CA ILE A 33 18.98 22.72 -6.71
C ILE A 33 18.70 22.71 -8.21
N SER A 34 18.58 23.89 -8.83
CA SER A 34 18.51 24.00 -10.29
C SER A 34 19.83 23.46 -10.85
N GLN A 35 19.75 22.36 -11.60
CA GLN A 35 20.89 21.90 -12.37
C GLN A 35 21.05 22.85 -13.55
N GLU A 36 21.95 23.82 -13.43
CA GLU A 36 22.55 24.40 -14.63
C GLU A 36 23.30 23.26 -15.33
N ALA A 37 22.96 23.04 -16.60
CA ALA A 37 23.57 22.02 -17.42
C ALA A 37 25.10 22.16 -17.36
N LYS A 38 25.78 21.13 -16.87
CA LYS A 38 27.21 20.94 -17.13
C LYS A 38 27.35 20.60 -18.61
N ASP A 39 27.54 21.60 -19.44
CA ASP A 39 28.31 21.45 -20.67
C ASP A 39 29.79 21.72 -20.33
N GLU A 40 30.59 20.67 -20.34
CA GLU A 40 32.04 20.79 -20.46
C GLU A 40 32.37 21.20 -21.89
N GLY A 41 32.93 22.40 -22.09
CA GLY A 41 33.51 22.75 -23.39
C GLY A 41 33.76 24.22 -23.66
N VAL A 42 34.94 24.69 -23.26
CA VAL A 42 35.74 25.76 -23.91
C VAL A 42 35.37 27.25 -23.63
N ASN A 43 36.32 27.92 -22.98
CA ASN A 43 36.49 29.36 -22.74
C ASN A 43 37.32 30.02 -23.89
N PRO A 44 37.58 31.34 -23.97
CA PRO A 44 36.85 32.59 -23.68
C PRO A 44 36.68 33.47 -24.95
N GLN A 45 36.28 34.73 -24.75
CA GLN A 45 36.57 35.91 -25.60
C GLN A 45 35.60 36.17 -26.77
N GLN A 46 34.71 37.16 -26.62
CA GLN A 46 34.97 38.59 -26.79
C GLN A 46 34.80 38.99 -28.25
N ALA A 47 33.60 39.51 -28.55
CA ALA A 47 33.38 40.63 -29.46
C ALA A 47 31.87 40.85 -29.58
N GLN A 48 31.31 42.06 -29.55
CA GLN A 48 31.82 43.41 -29.40
C GLN A 48 30.55 44.26 -29.21
N LEU A 49 30.54 45.18 -28.24
CA LEU A 49 30.63 46.63 -28.47
C LEU A 49 29.44 47.20 -29.27
N SER A 50 28.86 48.35 -28.97
CA SER A 50 29.13 49.44 -28.02
C SER A 50 28.02 50.46 -28.27
N ASP A 51 27.62 51.32 -27.33
CA ASP A 51 28.20 52.65 -27.07
C ASP A 51 27.12 53.41 -26.26
N GLN A 52 27.34 54.32 -25.32
CA GLN A 52 28.51 54.99 -24.72
C GLN A 52 27.90 55.86 -23.57
N VAL A 53 28.32 55.71 -22.29
CA VAL A 53 29.24 56.59 -21.53
C VAL A 53 28.87 58.10 -21.63
N THR A 54 28.73 58.87 -20.55
CA THR A 54 29.84 59.69 -19.97
C THR A 54 29.49 60.36 -18.61
N GLN A 55 30.37 60.12 -17.60
CA GLN A 55 30.87 60.98 -16.48
C GLN A 55 29.90 61.64 -15.46
N ALA A 56 30.28 61.98 -14.21
CA ALA A 56 31.55 62.00 -13.46
C ALA A 56 31.31 61.95 -11.93
N VAL A 57 32.41 61.68 -11.22
CA VAL A 57 32.64 61.50 -9.78
C VAL A 57 32.24 62.69 -8.88
N SER A 58 31.59 62.42 -7.73
CA SER A 58 31.97 63.03 -6.44
C SER A 58 31.41 62.29 -5.22
N GLN A 59 32.23 62.31 -4.17
CA GLN A 59 32.24 61.47 -2.96
C GLN A 59 31.04 61.68 -2.02
N VAL A 60 30.55 60.60 -1.41
CA VAL A 60 30.14 60.59 0.02
C VAL A 60 30.49 59.22 0.64
N ALA A 61 31.03 59.25 1.85
CA ALA A 61 31.48 58.14 2.70
C ALA A 61 30.39 57.06 2.97
N PRO A 62 30.73 55.87 3.52
CA PRO A 62 29.83 54.72 3.52
C PRO A 62 28.75 54.86 4.59
N ALA A 63 27.49 54.89 4.18
CA ALA A 63 26.38 54.71 5.11
C ALA A 63 26.22 53.21 5.42
N LYS A 64 26.83 52.76 6.53
CA LYS A 64 26.43 51.50 7.19
C LYS A 64 25.01 51.67 7.72
N THR A 65 24.00 51.21 6.99
CA THR A 65 22.65 51.05 7.54
C THR A 65 22.40 49.57 7.82
N GLY A 66 22.82 49.16 9.01
CA GLY A 66 22.50 47.85 9.55
C GLY A 66 21.00 47.65 9.67
N LEU A 67 20.54 46.45 9.28
CA LEU A 67 19.16 45.99 9.46
C LEU A 67 18.70 46.30 10.89
N SER A 68 17.59 47.03 11.04
CA SER A 68 17.08 47.44 12.34
C SER A 68 16.79 46.21 13.22
N LYS A 69 17.05 46.31 14.53
CA LYS A 69 16.87 45.19 15.49
C LYS A 69 15.47 44.54 15.40
N LYS A 70 14.44 45.27 14.97
CA LYS A 70 13.07 44.78 14.81
C LYS A 70 12.86 43.92 13.55
N ALA A 71 13.57 44.21 12.44
CA ALA A 71 13.47 43.43 11.20
C ALA A 71 14.15 42.04 11.30
N LYS A 72 15.26 41.94 12.05
CA LYS A 72 15.90 40.64 12.34
C LYS A 72 15.03 39.71 13.19
N ILE A 73 14.20 40.27 14.09
CA ILE A 73 13.29 39.50 14.95
C ILE A 73 12.13 38.91 14.14
N ILE A 74 11.58 39.66 13.18
CA ILE A 74 10.43 39.21 12.36
C ILE A 74 10.84 38.09 11.40
N ILE A 75 11.99 38.20 10.72
CA ILE A 75 12.48 37.14 9.80
C ILE A 75 12.87 35.88 10.58
N ALA A 76 13.53 36.00 11.73
CA ALA A 76 13.83 34.86 12.60
C ALA A 76 12.55 34.19 13.16
N SER A 77 11.49 34.97 13.42
CA SER A 77 10.20 34.45 13.88
C SER A 77 9.43 33.69 12.81
N VAL A 78 9.47 34.14 11.55
CA VAL A 78 8.79 33.46 10.43
C VAL A 78 9.53 32.19 10.05
N VAL A 79 10.87 32.22 9.96
CA VAL A 79 11.68 31.01 9.72
C VAL A 79 11.54 30.02 10.88
N GLY A 80 11.54 30.49 12.13
CA GLY A 80 11.30 29.64 13.31
C GLY A 80 9.92 28.98 13.29
N ALA A 81 8.86 29.70 12.90
CA ALA A 81 7.53 29.14 12.76
C ALA A 81 7.44 28.09 11.63
N ILE A 82 8.08 28.34 10.49
CA ILE A 82 8.14 27.39 9.37
C ILE A 82 8.89 26.11 9.76
N VAL A 83 10.03 26.24 10.44
CA VAL A 83 10.79 25.09 10.95
C VAL A 83 9.96 24.29 11.97
N LEU A 84 9.20 24.96 12.85
CA LEU A 84 8.31 24.28 13.80
C LEU A 84 7.16 23.54 13.10
N VAL A 85 6.55 24.12 12.07
CA VAL A 85 5.49 23.45 11.30
C VAL A 85 6.05 22.27 10.51
N ALA A 86 7.21 22.41 9.88
CA ALA A 86 7.87 21.33 9.14
C ALA A 86 8.28 20.17 10.06
N LEU A 87 8.83 20.47 11.26
CA LEU A 87 9.14 19.45 12.27
C LEU A 87 7.88 18.79 12.83
N SER A 88 6.79 19.55 13.01
CA SER A 88 5.50 19.03 13.48
C SER A 88 4.87 18.09 12.47
N PHE A 89 4.83 18.48 11.20
CA PHE A 89 4.27 17.66 10.12
C PHE A 89 5.16 16.46 9.81
N GLY A 90 6.48 16.65 9.74
CA GLY A 90 7.44 15.57 9.53
C GLY A 90 7.41 14.54 10.68
N GLY A 91 7.34 15.00 11.93
CA GLY A 91 7.19 14.14 13.09
C GLY A 91 5.86 13.38 13.10
N TYR A 92 4.75 14.06 12.82
CA TYR A 92 3.43 13.42 12.69
C TYR A 92 3.42 12.38 11.56
N ALA A 93 3.91 12.73 10.37
CA ALA A 93 3.94 11.83 9.22
C ALA A 93 4.78 10.58 9.51
N PHE A 94 5.96 10.76 10.13
CA PHE A 94 6.79 9.64 10.55
C PHE A 94 6.07 8.73 11.55
N MET A 95 5.46 9.29 12.61
CA MET A 95 4.71 8.49 13.59
C MET A 95 3.50 7.78 12.97
N HIS A 96 2.77 8.46 12.08
CA HIS A 96 1.62 7.90 11.39
C HIS A 96 2.01 6.73 10.49
N LEU A 97 3.11 6.87 9.73
CA LEU A 97 3.64 5.80 8.88
C LEU A 97 4.22 4.64 9.68
N GLN A 98 4.94 4.88 10.78
CA GLN A 98 5.52 3.81 11.60
C GLN A 98 4.45 3.03 12.36
N SER A 99 3.51 3.73 12.99
CA SER A 99 2.32 3.08 13.56
C SER A 99 1.48 2.39 12.49
N GLY A 100 1.62 2.84 11.23
CA GLY A 100 1.13 2.31 9.95
C GLY A 100 1.38 0.85 9.73
N LYS A 101 2.61 0.42 10.03
CA LYS A 101 3.14 -0.86 9.58
C LYS A 101 2.46 -2.03 10.27
N ILE A 102 2.20 -3.06 9.48
CA ILE A 102 1.84 -4.38 10.01
C ILE A 102 3.15 -5.10 10.34
N PRO A 103 3.39 -5.51 11.59
CA PRO A 103 4.58 -6.27 11.93
C PRO A 103 4.65 -7.56 11.11
N GLU A 104 5.85 -7.96 10.71
CA GLU A 104 6.04 -9.24 10.04
C GLU A 104 5.66 -10.40 10.96
N GLY A 105 5.19 -11.48 10.36
CA GLY A 105 4.85 -12.71 11.08
C GLY A 105 3.59 -13.38 10.55
N THR A 106 3.19 -14.42 11.26
CA THR A 106 2.00 -15.20 10.94
C THR A 106 0.92 -14.90 11.98
N TYR A 107 -0.30 -14.65 11.49
CA TYR A 107 -1.46 -14.31 12.31
C TYR A 107 -2.57 -15.33 12.04
N LEU A 108 -3.08 -15.98 13.08
CA LEU A 108 -4.14 -17.00 12.99
C LEU A 108 -5.50 -16.37 13.29
N LEU A 109 -6.53 -16.76 12.55
CA LEU A 109 -7.90 -16.30 12.75
C LEU A 109 -8.35 -16.53 14.21
N GLU A 110 -8.92 -15.49 14.80
CA GLU A 110 -9.46 -15.51 16.16
C GLU A 110 -10.97 -15.24 16.15
N THR A 111 -11.42 -14.29 15.33
CA THR A 111 -12.85 -14.00 15.14
C THR A 111 -13.16 -13.74 13.68
N TYR A 112 -14.36 -14.15 13.27
CA TYR A 112 -14.88 -13.91 11.92
C TYR A 112 -16.34 -13.49 11.99
N ARG A 113 -16.67 -12.37 11.34
CA ARG A 113 -18.04 -11.87 11.20
C ARG A 113 -18.28 -11.44 9.76
N PHE A 114 -19.44 -11.76 9.22
CA PHE A 114 -19.83 -11.35 7.88
C PHE A 114 -21.26 -10.82 7.84
N TYR A 115 -21.56 -9.99 6.85
CA TYR A 115 -22.90 -9.45 6.66
C TYR A 115 -23.79 -10.47 5.94
N HIS A 116 -24.75 -11.03 6.67
CA HIS A 116 -25.72 -11.96 6.11
C HIS A 116 -26.84 -11.18 5.39
N LYS A 117 -26.97 -11.38 4.07
CA LYS A 117 -27.91 -10.62 3.23
C LYS A 117 -29.37 -10.77 3.67
N ASP A 118 -29.82 -12.01 3.91
CA ASP A 118 -31.23 -12.27 4.27
C ASP A 118 -31.57 -11.79 5.69
N LYS A 119 -30.70 -12.09 6.66
CA LYS A 119 -30.85 -11.62 8.05
C LYS A 119 -30.58 -10.10 8.19
N LYS A 120 -30.05 -9.45 7.14
CA LYS A 120 -29.70 -8.02 7.06
C LYS A 120 -28.84 -7.51 8.23
N LYS A 121 -27.95 -8.35 8.77
CA LYS A 121 -27.09 -8.03 9.91
C LYS A 121 -25.73 -8.73 9.82
N MET A 122 -24.76 -8.21 10.56
CA MET A 122 -23.52 -8.96 10.82
C MET A 122 -23.85 -10.18 11.67
N VAL A 123 -23.34 -11.34 11.28
CA VAL A 123 -23.46 -12.60 12.01
C VAL A 123 -22.07 -13.12 12.38
N ASP A 124 -22.00 -13.98 13.39
CA ASP A 124 -20.78 -14.69 13.74
C ASP A 124 -20.53 -15.80 12.71
N GLY A 125 -19.43 -15.66 11.98
CA GLY A 125 -19.05 -16.63 10.98
C GLY A 125 -18.52 -17.92 11.59
N MET A 126 -17.77 -17.84 12.70
CA MET A 126 -17.27 -19.02 13.40
C MET A 126 -18.43 -19.92 13.86
N GLU A 127 -19.48 -19.31 14.41
CA GLU A 127 -20.71 -20.02 14.78
C GLU A 127 -21.40 -20.63 13.56
N SER A 128 -21.49 -19.89 12.45
CA SER A 128 -22.11 -20.38 11.21
C SER A 128 -21.39 -21.60 10.61
N PHE A 129 -20.04 -21.62 10.64
CA PHE A 129 -19.25 -22.79 10.24
C PHE A 129 -19.51 -23.97 11.18
N LYS A 130 -19.50 -23.73 12.48
CA LYS A 130 -19.72 -24.77 13.50
C LYS A 130 -21.11 -25.41 13.38
N GLU A 131 -22.16 -24.61 13.15
CA GLU A 131 -23.52 -25.10 12.88
C GLU A 131 -23.58 -26.02 11.65
N SER A 132 -22.68 -25.82 10.70
CA SER A 132 -22.55 -26.63 9.48
C SER A 132 -21.61 -27.83 9.66
N GLY A 133 -21.10 -28.09 10.87
CA GLY A 133 -20.13 -29.15 11.14
C GLY A 133 -18.73 -28.87 10.59
N LEU A 134 -18.40 -27.60 10.35
CA LEU A 134 -17.13 -27.13 9.79
C LEU A 134 -16.41 -26.23 10.80
N GLU A 135 -15.10 -26.04 10.62
CA GLU A 135 -14.36 -25.00 11.34
C GLU A 135 -13.66 -24.06 10.35
N ALA A 136 -13.88 -22.76 10.53
CA ALA A 136 -13.14 -21.73 9.81
C ALA A 136 -11.73 -21.63 10.39
N HIS A 137 -10.72 -21.73 9.52
CA HIS A 137 -9.33 -21.74 9.94
C HIS A 137 -8.53 -20.92 8.93
N ASP A 138 -8.56 -19.60 9.08
CA ASP A 138 -7.77 -18.71 8.23
C ASP A 138 -6.46 -18.33 8.91
N PHE A 139 -5.45 -17.98 8.12
CA PHE A 139 -4.29 -17.27 8.64
C PHE A 139 -3.74 -16.27 7.63
N VAL A 140 -2.90 -15.37 8.12
CA VAL A 140 -2.26 -14.30 7.35
C VAL A 140 -0.76 -14.40 7.54
N LYS A 141 0.00 -14.37 6.44
CA LYS A 141 1.45 -14.17 6.48
C LYS A 141 1.78 -12.76 6.02
N VAL A 142 2.52 -12.03 6.85
CA VAL A 142 3.02 -10.69 6.57
C VAL A 142 4.53 -10.77 6.42
N LYS A 143 5.04 -10.41 5.23
CA LYS A 143 6.47 -10.40 4.91
C LYS A 143 6.80 -9.20 4.03
N GLY A 144 7.65 -8.31 4.50
CA GLY A 144 7.92 -7.04 3.83
C GLY A 144 6.63 -6.26 3.56
N ASN A 145 6.41 -5.92 2.28
CA ASN A 145 5.21 -5.21 1.83
C ASN A 145 4.14 -6.14 1.23
N ASN A 146 4.12 -7.40 1.68
CA ASN A 146 3.19 -8.42 1.21
C ASN A 146 2.39 -8.97 2.40
N VAL A 147 1.06 -8.98 2.25
CA VAL A 147 0.10 -9.53 3.19
C VAL A 147 -0.70 -10.57 2.42
N LYS A 148 -0.43 -11.85 2.68
CA LYS A 148 -1.13 -12.97 2.02
C LYS A 148 -2.08 -13.63 3.01
N PHE A 149 -3.33 -13.79 2.58
CA PHE A 149 -4.35 -14.53 3.31
C PHE A 149 -4.36 -15.97 2.84
N TYR A 150 -4.71 -16.87 3.75
CA TYR A 150 -4.89 -18.28 3.49
C TYR A 150 -6.22 -18.67 4.12
N PHE A 151 -7.19 -19.01 3.29
CA PHE A 151 -8.52 -19.46 3.69
C PHE A 151 -8.55 -20.98 3.68
N TYR A 152 -9.01 -21.54 4.79
CA TYR A 152 -9.00 -22.99 4.96
C TYR A 152 -10.15 -23.43 5.87
N THR A 153 -10.87 -24.45 5.40
CA THR A 153 -12.04 -24.99 6.11
C THR A 153 -11.77 -26.42 6.54
N LEU A 154 -11.86 -26.66 7.85
CA LEU A 154 -11.71 -27.99 8.45
C LEU A 154 -13.04 -28.74 8.42
N ALA A 155 -13.02 -29.96 7.90
CA ALA A 155 -14.22 -30.79 7.73
C ALA A 155 -13.97 -32.25 8.13
N GLY A 156 -13.44 -32.47 9.34
CA GLY A 156 -13.39 -33.79 10.01
C GLY A 156 -12.70 -34.93 9.25
N GLY A 157 -11.87 -34.62 8.25
CA GLY A 157 -11.18 -35.60 7.40
C GLY A 157 -10.95 -35.14 5.96
N ASN A 158 -11.72 -34.17 5.48
CA ASN A 158 -11.61 -33.61 4.13
C ASN A 158 -11.42 -32.10 4.18
N ASN A 159 -10.28 -31.64 4.68
CA ASN A 159 -10.02 -30.22 4.78
C ASN A 159 -9.92 -29.60 3.38
N LEU A 160 -10.59 -28.46 3.21
CA LEU A 160 -10.64 -27.76 1.94
C LEU A 160 -9.69 -26.57 2.04
N VAL A 161 -8.64 -26.62 1.23
CA VAL A 161 -7.70 -25.52 1.07
C VAL A 161 -8.07 -24.81 -0.23
N ASP A 162 -8.15 -23.47 -0.23
CA ASP A 162 -8.32 -22.77 -1.51
C ASP A 162 -7.04 -22.92 -2.34
N PHE A 163 -7.16 -23.47 -3.55
CA PHE A 163 -6.00 -23.68 -4.40
C PHE A 163 -5.37 -22.35 -4.84
N THR A 164 -6.16 -21.27 -4.88
CA THR A 164 -5.61 -19.95 -5.20
C THR A 164 -4.58 -19.49 -4.18
N ASP A 165 -4.69 -19.92 -2.92
CA ASP A 165 -3.76 -19.55 -1.85
C ASP A 165 -2.39 -20.20 -1.97
N TYR A 166 -2.28 -21.38 -2.59
CA TYR A 166 -1.02 -22.10 -2.74
C TYR A 166 -0.49 -22.20 -4.17
N ASP A 167 -1.33 -22.04 -5.20
CA ASP A 167 -0.92 -22.09 -6.61
C ASP A 167 -0.85 -20.71 -7.27
N THR A 168 -1.20 -19.64 -6.55
CA THR A 168 -1.04 -18.26 -7.04
C THR A 168 -0.25 -17.40 -6.05
N ASP A 169 0.30 -16.29 -6.55
CA ASP A 169 0.93 -15.25 -5.74
C ASP A 169 -0.03 -14.12 -5.34
N GLU A 170 -1.34 -14.38 -5.34
CA GLU A 170 -2.34 -13.41 -4.89
C GLU A 170 -2.02 -12.97 -3.46
N ALA A 171 -1.96 -11.65 -3.25
CA ALA A 171 -1.68 -11.04 -1.98
C ALA A 171 -2.13 -9.58 -1.98
N TYR A 172 -1.95 -8.92 -0.84
CA TYR A 172 -2.22 -7.49 -0.68
C TYR A 172 -0.95 -6.72 -0.35
N ARG A 173 -0.87 -5.49 -0.84
CA ARG A 173 0.12 -4.49 -0.45
C ARG A 173 -0.51 -3.57 0.61
N PRO A 174 0.09 -3.47 1.81
CA PRO A 174 -0.40 -2.55 2.82
C PRO A 174 -0.01 -1.11 2.49
N ASP A 175 -0.97 -0.21 2.64
CA ASP A 175 -0.74 1.24 2.67
C ASP A 175 -0.76 1.70 4.13
N ALA A 176 0.42 2.04 4.65
CA ALA A 176 0.63 2.50 6.02
C ALA A 176 -0.09 3.82 6.33
N TRP A 177 -0.25 4.69 5.33
CA TRP A 177 -0.87 6.00 5.49
C TRP A 177 -2.38 5.89 5.56
N SER A 178 -2.99 5.25 4.55
CA SER A 178 -4.45 5.13 4.46
C SER A 178 -5.02 3.96 5.28
N ARG A 179 -4.16 3.08 5.80
CA ARG A 179 -4.53 1.85 6.53
C ARG A 179 -5.39 0.91 5.69
N THR A 180 -5.04 0.79 4.41
CA THR A 180 -5.74 -0.06 3.44
C THR A 180 -4.86 -1.19 2.93
N LEU A 181 -5.49 -2.28 2.53
CA LEU A 181 -4.86 -3.38 1.81
C LEU A 181 -5.31 -3.31 0.35
N LYS A 182 -4.37 -3.20 -0.58
CA LYS A 182 -4.66 -3.18 -2.02
C LYS A 182 -4.20 -4.48 -2.66
N PRO A 183 -5.03 -5.16 -3.48
CA PRO A 183 -4.59 -6.35 -4.19
C PRO A 183 -3.31 -6.08 -5.00
N ASN A 184 -2.42 -7.08 -5.05
CA ASN A 184 -1.12 -6.95 -5.69
C ASN A 184 -1.16 -7.12 -7.21
N MET A 185 -2.25 -7.68 -7.75
CA MET A 185 -2.47 -7.95 -9.18
C MET A 185 -3.60 -7.09 -9.76
N SER A 186 -3.47 -6.70 -11.02
CA SER A 186 -4.59 -6.22 -11.82
C SER A 186 -5.54 -7.36 -12.19
N LEU A 187 -6.77 -7.03 -12.62
CA LEU A 187 -7.72 -8.03 -13.12
C LEU A 187 -7.16 -8.86 -14.27
N SER A 188 -6.37 -8.25 -15.17
CA SER A 188 -5.78 -8.95 -16.31
C SER A 188 -4.69 -9.94 -15.89
N GLU A 189 -3.84 -9.55 -14.94
CA GLU A 189 -2.81 -10.44 -14.38
C GLU A 189 -3.45 -11.61 -13.65
N TYR A 190 -4.41 -11.33 -12.76
CA TYR A 190 -5.16 -12.36 -12.03
C TYR A 190 -5.86 -13.34 -12.99
N SER A 191 -6.51 -12.83 -14.05
CA SER A 191 -7.19 -13.69 -15.03
C SER A 191 -6.24 -14.68 -15.71
N LYS A 192 -5.00 -14.27 -16.03
CA LYS A 192 -3.99 -15.15 -16.62
C LYS A 192 -3.49 -16.20 -15.64
N VAL A 193 -3.26 -15.80 -14.39
CA VAL A 193 -2.80 -16.70 -13.33
C VAL A 193 -3.87 -17.75 -13.01
N ILE A 194 -5.13 -17.36 -12.90
CA ILE A 194 -6.25 -18.28 -12.67
C ILE A 194 -6.48 -19.23 -13.85
N ASP A 195 -6.33 -18.76 -15.09
CA ASP A 195 -6.46 -19.61 -16.27
C ASP A 195 -5.51 -20.82 -16.16
N GLN A 196 -4.24 -20.58 -15.84
CA GLN A 196 -3.23 -21.62 -15.64
C GLN A 196 -3.49 -22.45 -14.38
N ALA A 197 -3.84 -21.80 -13.26
CA ALA A 197 -4.02 -22.48 -11.98
C ALA A 197 -5.22 -23.45 -12.02
N VAL A 198 -6.33 -23.09 -12.67
CA VAL A 198 -7.49 -23.97 -12.83
C VAL A 198 -7.15 -25.20 -13.69
N ASP A 199 -6.46 -25.02 -14.81
CA ASP A 199 -6.09 -26.16 -15.69
C ASP A 199 -5.02 -27.07 -15.05
N ASN A 200 -4.21 -26.50 -14.16
CA ASN A 200 -3.26 -27.28 -13.36
C ASN A 200 -3.94 -28.06 -12.25
N GLN A 201 -4.86 -27.43 -11.54
CA GLN A 201 -5.58 -28.02 -10.43
C GLN A 201 -6.55 -29.10 -10.88
N TYR A 202 -7.35 -28.83 -11.92
CA TYR A 202 -8.44 -29.69 -12.33
C TYR A 202 -8.18 -30.31 -13.71
N LYS A 203 -7.74 -31.57 -13.72
CA LYS A 203 -7.51 -32.31 -14.96
C LYS A 203 -8.81 -32.76 -15.61
N ILE A 204 -8.82 -32.73 -16.95
CA ILE A 204 -9.94 -33.22 -17.75
C ILE A 204 -10.05 -34.73 -17.56
N SER A 205 -11.25 -35.19 -17.25
CA SER A 205 -11.55 -36.58 -16.95
C SER A 205 -12.99 -36.92 -17.35
N GLU A 206 -13.42 -38.16 -17.10
CA GLU A 206 -14.81 -38.56 -17.33
C GLU A 206 -15.82 -37.77 -16.48
N TYR A 207 -15.39 -37.17 -15.36
CA TYR A 207 -16.22 -36.38 -14.46
C TYR A 207 -16.06 -34.87 -14.64
N ARG A 208 -15.15 -34.42 -15.51
CA ARG A 208 -14.85 -33.00 -15.68
C ARG A 208 -14.38 -32.65 -17.08
N THR A 209 -15.09 -31.74 -17.70
CA THR A 209 -14.87 -31.26 -19.07
C THR A 209 -14.12 -29.93 -19.10
N GLN A 210 -13.62 -29.55 -20.29
CA GLN A 210 -13.03 -28.23 -20.48
C GLN A 210 -14.02 -27.10 -20.20
N ALA A 211 -15.31 -27.31 -20.51
CA ALA A 211 -16.35 -26.33 -20.24
C ALA A 211 -16.50 -26.07 -18.72
N ASP A 212 -16.35 -27.10 -17.88
CA ASP A 212 -16.39 -26.96 -16.42
C ASP A 212 -15.20 -26.14 -15.90
N ASN A 213 -14.01 -26.33 -16.49
CA ASN A 213 -12.84 -25.49 -16.20
C ASN A 213 -13.08 -24.04 -16.62
N ASP A 214 -13.60 -23.82 -17.82
CA ASP A 214 -13.89 -22.48 -18.33
C ASP A 214 -14.95 -21.75 -17.49
N GLU A 215 -15.95 -22.47 -16.95
CA GLU A 215 -16.90 -21.93 -16.00
C GLU A 215 -16.23 -21.59 -14.66
N SER A 216 -15.39 -22.47 -14.14
CA SER A 216 -14.63 -22.23 -12.90
C SER A 216 -13.77 -20.98 -13.01
N LYS A 217 -13.03 -20.82 -14.11
CA LYS A 217 -12.21 -19.62 -14.41
C LYS A 217 -13.07 -18.35 -14.37
N LYS A 218 -14.25 -18.36 -14.99
CA LYS A 218 -15.19 -17.22 -14.97
C LYS A 218 -15.65 -16.86 -13.56
N ILE A 219 -15.91 -17.86 -12.71
CA ILE A 219 -16.33 -17.64 -11.32
C ILE A 219 -15.21 -16.95 -10.54
N TYR A 220 -13.97 -17.46 -10.60
CA TYR A 220 -12.82 -16.86 -9.92
C TYR A 220 -12.54 -15.44 -10.39
N VAL A 221 -12.51 -15.20 -11.71
CA VAL A 221 -12.27 -13.86 -12.28
C VAL A 221 -13.39 -12.89 -11.91
N LYS A 222 -14.64 -13.34 -11.88
CA LYS A 222 -15.77 -12.51 -11.44
C LYS A 222 -15.64 -12.15 -9.97
N SER A 223 -15.33 -13.10 -9.10
CA SER A 223 -15.16 -12.86 -7.66
C SER A 223 -14.04 -11.83 -7.40
N TYR A 224 -12.90 -11.99 -8.08
CA TYR A 224 -11.79 -11.03 -7.97
C TYR A 224 -12.16 -9.64 -8.52
N LYS A 225 -12.90 -9.57 -9.63
CA LYS A 225 -13.41 -8.29 -10.13
C LYS A 225 -14.30 -7.58 -9.10
N GLU A 226 -15.15 -8.32 -8.40
CA GLU A 226 -15.99 -7.77 -7.33
C GLU A 226 -15.15 -7.29 -6.14
N SER A 227 -14.12 -8.05 -5.74
CA SER A 227 -13.22 -7.66 -4.63
C SER A 227 -12.41 -6.40 -4.94
N LEU A 228 -12.11 -6.12 -6.21
CA LEU A 228 -11.47 -4.87 -6.64
C LEU A 228 -12.35 -3.63 -6.44
N GLU A 229 -13.68 -3.79 -6.34
CA GLU A 229 -14.61 -2.69 -6.01
C GLU A 229 -14.75 -2.48 -4.49
N GLU A 230 -14.12 -3.33 -3.67
CA GLU A 230 -14.19 -3.28 -2.22
C GLU A 230 -13.09 -2.41 -1.61
N THR A 231 -13.35 -1.89 -0.41
CA THR A 231 -12.32 -1.24 0.40
C THR A 231 -11.94 -2.15 1.55
N VAL A 232 -10.70 -2.66 1.52
CA VAL A 232 -10.14 -3.46 2.61
C VAL A 232 -9.29 -2.55 3.49
N ARG A 233 -9.66 -2.45 4.78
CA ARG A 233 -8.93 -1.69 5.80
C ARG A 233 -8.32 -2.64 6.81
N TYR A 234 -7.25 -2.20 7.44
CA TYR A 234 -6.64 -2.93 8.54
C TYR A 234 -6.35 -2.05 9.75
N LYS A 235 -6.25 -2.69 10.91
CA LYS A 235 -5.82 -2.07 12.16
C LYS A 235 -5.00 -3.06 12.97
N VAL A 236 -3.85 -2.62 13.46
CA VAL A 236 -3.03 -3.41 14.39
C VAL A 236 -3.33 -2.93 15.82
N LYS A 237 -3.60 -3.86 16.74
CA LYS A 237 -3.79 -3.61 18.17
C LYS A 237 -3.02 -4.65 18.98
N GLY A 238 -1.86 -4.27 19.52
CA GLY A 238 -1.00 -5.22 20.21
C GLY A 238 -0.54 -6.34 19.27
N ASP A 239 -0.84 -7.59 19.64
CA ASP A 239 -0.58 -8.80 18.85
C ASP A 239 -1.69 -9.14 17.84
N ARG A 240 -2.73 -8.31 17.71
CA ARG A 240 -3.85 -8.55 16.80
C ARG A 240 -3.78 -7.72 15.52
N LEU A 241 -4.07 -8.36 14.40
CA LEU A 241 -4.38 -7.75 13.12
C LEU A 241 -5.90 -7.85 12.90
N ILE A 242 -6.57 -6.71 12.72
CA ILE A 242 -8.01 -6.65 12.42
C ILE A 242 -8.15 -6.18 10.99
N VAL A 243 -8.90 -6.92 10.19
CA VAL A 243 -9.18 -6.63 8.78
C VAL A 243 -10.68 -6.43 8.63
N THR A 244 -11.07 -5.35 7.98
CA THR A 244 -12.47 -5.01 7.73
C THR A 244 -12.67 -4.71 6.27
N THR A 245 -13.65 -5.35 5.66
CA THR A 245 -13.99 -5.19 4.24
C THR A 245 -15.30 -4.46 4.09
N TYR A 246 -15.30 -3.45 3.24
CA TYR A 246 -16.46 -2.64 2.92
C TYR A 246 -16.80 -2.82 1.45
N ASN A 247 -18.07 -2.99 1.14
CA ASN A 247 -18.51 -3.03 -0.25
C ASN A 247 -18.36 -1.66 -0.93
N LYS A 248 -18.59 -1.59 -2.24
CA LYS A 248 -18.52 -0.35 -3.04
C LYS A 248 -19.40 0.81 -2.57
N LYS A 249 -20.41 0.55 -1.74
CA LYS A 249 -21.27 1.58 -1.12
C LYS A 249 -20.75 2.05 0.24
N GLY A 250 -19.57 1.58 0.66
CA GLY A 250 -18.98 1.89 1.96
C GLY A 250 -19.63 1.17 3.15
N LYS A 251 -20.44 0.14 2.93
CA LYS A 251 -21.04 -0.65 4.01
C LYS A 251 -20.13 -1.79 4.42
N LEU A 252 -19.90 -1.94 5.72
CA LEU A 252 -19.15 -3.06 6.30
C LEU A 252 -19.83 -4.38 5.93
N ILE A 253 -19.07 -5.30 5.33
CA ILE A 253 -19.54 -6.63 4.93
C ILE A 253 -18.76 -7.77 5.57
N GLU A 254 -17.54 -7.53 6.05
CA GLU A 254 -16.71 -8.53 6.71
C GLU A 254 -15.81 -7.88 7.76
N GLU A 255 -15.61 -8.58 8.87
CA GLU A 255 -14.63 -8.27 9.91
C GLU A 255 -13.95 -9.57 10.34
N ARG A 256 -12.61 -9.61 10.24
CA ARG A 256 -11.77 -10.70 10.72
C ARG A 256 -10.74 -10.16 11.70
N SER A 257 -10.59 -10.80 12.86
CA SER A 257 -9.43 -10.56 13.73
C SER A 257 -8.50 -11.77 13.70
N PHE A 258 -7.22 -11.49 13.67
CA PHE A 258 -6.16 -12.50 13.66
C PHE A 258 -5.18 -12.22 14.79
N LYS A 259 -4.77 -13.25 15.51
CA LYS A 259 -3.80 -13.19 16.60
C LYS A 259 -2.43 -13.64 16.10
N ARG A 260 -1.38 -12.87 16.41
CA ARG A 260 0.00 -13.21 16.04
C ARG A 260 0.44 -14.49 16.75
N LEU A 261 1.00 -15.42 15.98
CA LEU A 261 1.55 -16.68 16.48
C LEU A 261 3.02 -16.52 16.90
N SER A 262 3.47 -17.47 17.72
CA SER A 262 4.85 -17.58 18.20
C SER A 262 5.55 -18.82 17.61
N GLY A 263 6.87 -18.88 17.71
CA GLY A 263 7.74 -19.78 16.95
C GLY A 263 7.23 -21.20 16.70
N ASP A 264 6.88 -21.95 17.74
CA ASP A 264 6.46 -23.35 17.56
C ASP A 264 5.04 -23.50 17.02
N ASP A 265 4.13 -22.57 17.34
CA ASP A 265 2.78 -22.54 16.76
C ASP A 265 2.84 -22.29 15.25
N VAL A 266 3.76 -21.42 14.80
CA VAL A 266 3.96 -21.15 13.37
C VAL A 266 4.44 -22.40 12.64
N LYS A 267 5.43 -23.12 13.20
CA LYS A 267 5.93 -24.36 12.59
C LYS A 267 4.84 -25.43 12.47
N LYS A 268 4.01 -25.57 13.52
CA LYS A 268 2.90 -26.52 13.53
C LYS A 268 1.86 -26.15 12.45
N LEU A 269 1.47 -24.87 12.39
CA LEU A 269 0.53 -24.37 11.39
C LEU A 269 1.06 -24.62 9.96
N ASP A 270 2.33 -24.30 9.70
CA ASP A 270 2.94 -24.50 8.38
C ASP A 270 2.97 -25.98 8.00
N TYR A 271 3.34 -26.86 8.93
CA TYR A 271 3.33 -28.31 8.70
C TYR A 271 1.92 -28.83 8.39
N ASP A 272 0.91 -28.42 9.19
CA ASP A 272 -0.48 -28.84 9.01
C ASP A 272 -1.02 -28.35 7.66
N TYR A 273 -0.80 -27.07 7.33
CA TYR A 273 -1.22 -26.48 6.06
C TYR A 273 -0.56 -27.19 4.86
N GLU A 274 0.76 -27.38 4.86
CA GLU A 274 1.45 -28.06 3.77
C GLU A 274 1.01 -29.52 3.60
N ARG A 275 0.69 -30.22 4.69
CA ARG A 275 0.12 -31.57 4.62
C ARG A 275 -1.20 -31.52 3.85
N ASP A 276 -2.06 -30.57 4.17
CA ASP A 276 -3.41 -30.53 3.61
C ASP A 276 -3.39 -30.03 2.15
N VAL A 277 -2.50 -29.11 1.80
CA VAL A 277 -2.21 -28.76 0.38
C VAL A 277 -1.79 -30.00 -0.42
N ARG A 278 -0.93 -30.86 0.13
CA ARG A 278 -0.53 -32.10 -0.57
C ARG A 278 -1.69 -33.07 -0.74
N VAL A 279 -2.60 -33.15 0.22
CA VAL A 279 -3.82 -33.98 0.12
C VAL A 279 -4.76 -33.42 -0.94
N ASP A 280 -4.97 -32.11 -0.93
CA ASP A 280 -5.83 -31.41 -1.88
C ASP A 280 -5.35 -31.56 -3.33
N LYS A 281 -4.06 -31.30 -3.59
CA LYS A 281 -3.45 -31.49 -4.93
C LYS A 281 -3.65 -32.92 -5.45
N LYS A 282 -3.46 -33.93 -4.59
CA LYS A 282 -3.65 -35.34 -4.96
C LYS A 282 -5.11 -35.68 -5.30
N ARG A 283 -6.08 -34.97 -4.74
CA ARG A 283 -7.50 -35.21 -4.98
C ARG A 283 -7.92 -34.77 -6.39
N PHE A 284 -7.38 -33.66 -6.89
CA PHE A 284 -7.85 -33.06 -8.14
C PHE A 284 -6.94 -33.31 -9.35
N GLN A 285 -5.72 -33.80 -9.12
CA GLN A 285 -4.75 -34.12 -10.18
C GLN A 285 -4.76 -35.58 -10.64
N ASN A 286 -5.54 -36.46 -9.99
CA ASN A 286 -5.64 -37.88 -10.33
C ASN A 286 -6.92 -38.21 -11.09
#